data_AF-A0A7X7K2Y4-F1
#
_entry.id   AF-A0A7X7K2Y4-F1
#
_cell.length_a   1.000
_cell.length_b   1.000
_cell.length_c   1.000
_cell.angle_alpha   90.00
_cell.angle_beta   90.00
_cell.angle_gamma   90.00
#
_symmetry.space_group_name_H-M   'P 1'
#
loop_
_entity.id
_entity.type
_entity.pdbx_description
1 polymer ?
#
loop_
_entity_poly.entity_id
_entity_poly.type
_entity_poly.pdbx_seq_one_letter_code
_entity_poly.pdbx_strand_id
1 'polypeptide(L)'
;AVPEWSFYGPEFPSFEELIDSLFRTIAAHPRTNFITAHVGCYPENLGFVSRMLDAYPNFYTDISARIAELGRAPYTARDWFIRYADRILFGTDMTPRIEMFRIHFRFLETADEYFDYSDAPIPPQGRWRIYGVDLPEDVLRKVYHDNAARLLRL
;
A
#
# COMPACT_ATOMS: atom_id res chain seq x y z
N ALA A 1 2.20 27.44 -12.34
CA ALA A 1 2.64 27.59 -10.94
C ALA A 1 3.12 26.22 -10.48
N VAL A 2 4.38 26.08 -10.09
CA VAL A 2 4.82 24.91 -9.34
C VAL A 2 4.27 25.15 -7.94
N PRO A 3 3.37 24.28 -7.44
CA PRO A 3 2.82 24.50 -6.11
C PRO A 3 3.92 24.43 -5.06
N GLU A 4 3.73 25.12 -3.93
CA GLU A 4 4.66 25.15 -2.79
C GLU A 4 4.97 23.76 -2.19
N TRP A 5 4.25 22.72 -2.63
CA TRP A 5 4.37 21.34 -2.21
C TRP A 5 5.13 20.43 -3.20
N SER A 6 5.64 20.97 -4.32
CA SER A 6 6.38 20.19 -5.33
C SER A 6 7.89 20.42 -5.22
N PHE A 7 8.58 19.51 -4.54
CA PHE A 7 10.04 19.54 -4.35
C PHE A 7 10.74 18.69 -5.40
N TYR A 8 11.54 19.32 -6.25
CA TYR A 8 12.31 18.66 -7.30
C TYR A 8 13.54 19.49 -7.62
N GLY A 9 14.68 18.83 -7.81
CA GLY A 9 15.97 19.46 -8.11
C GLY A 9 17.10 18.98 -7.20
N PRO A 10 18.36 19.26 -7.56
CA PRO A 10 19.53 18.82 -6.81
C PRO A 10 19.65 19.41 -5.39
N GLU A 11 18.86 20.43 -5.07
CA GLU A 11 18.79 21.04 -3.73
C GLU A 11 17.96 20.23 -2.72
N PHE A 12 17.19 19.24 -3.20
CA PHE A 12 16.37 18.36 -2.36
C PHE A 12 16.93 16.93 -2.37
N PRO A 13 16.69 16.14 -1.30
CA PRO A 13 17.08 14.74 -1.29
C PRO A 13 16.46 13.96 -2.46
N SER A 14 17.19 13.00 -3.00
CA SER A 14 16.65 12.08 -3.99
C SER A 14 15.59 11.16 -3.37
N PHE A 15 14.75 10.55 -4.21
CA PHE A 15 13.80 9.54 -3.75
C PHE A 15 14.50 8.38 -3.02
N GLU A 16 15.60 7.90 -3.58
CA GLU A 16 16.41 6.83 -2.99
C GLU A 16 16.97 7.23 -1.62
N GLU A 17 17.46 8.46 -1.46
CA GLU A 17 17.95 8.94 -0.16
C GLU A 17 16.84 8.97 0.91
N LEU A 18 15.63 9.36 0.53
CA LEU A 18 14.46 9.39 1.42
C LEU A 18 14.03 7.96 1.81
N ILE A 19 13.96 7.05 0.84
CA ILE A 19 13.61 5.65 1.07
C ILE A 19 14.67 4.96 1.95
N ASP A 20 15.95 5.14 1.66
CA ASP A 20 17.04 4.57 2.45
C ASP A 20 17.06 5.15 3.88
N SER A 21 16.71 6.43 4.05
CA SER A 21 16.55 7.04 5.37
C SER A 21 15.41 6.40 6.18
N LEU A 22 14.25 6.14 5.54
CA LEU A 22 13.12 5.46 6.15
C LEU A 22 13.52 4.06 6.65
N PHE A 23 14.11 3.24 5.78
CA PHE A 23 14.45 1.86 6.15
C PHE A 23 15.63 1.77 7.13
N ARG A 24 16.59 2.71 7.09
CA ARG A 24 17.60 2.82 8.16
C ARG A 24 16.97 3.12 9.52
N THR A 25 15.96 3.98 9.56
CA THR A 25 15.21 4.27 10.79
C THR A 25 14.54 3.01 11.33
N ILE A 26 13.85 2.25 10.47
CA ILE A 26 13.19 1.00 10.88
C ILE A 26 14.20 -0.01 11.43
N ALA A 27 15.33 -0.19 10.73
CA ALA A 27 16.40 -1.10 11.10
C ALA A 27 17.03 -0.75 12.45
N ALA A 28 17.22 0.55 12.73
CA ALA A 28 17.85 1.03 13.96
C ALA A 28 16.97 0.82 15.21
N HIS A 29 15.68 0.56 15.06
CA HIS A 29 14.72 0.47 16.16
C HIS A 29 13.94 -0.86 16.17
N PRO A 30 14.61 -2.02 16.33
CA PRO A 30 13.98 -3.34 16.18
C PRO A 30 12.90 -3.64 17.24
N ARG A 31 12.83 -2.86 18.32
CA ARG A 31 11.79 -2.99 19.37
C ARG A 31 10.56 -2.10 19.13
N THR A 32 10.57 -1.30 18.08
CA THR A 32 9.45 -0.43 17.69
C THR A 32 8.83 -0.97 16.43
N ASN A 33 7.52 -1.22 16.44
CA ASN A 33 6.78 -1.53 15.23
C ASN A 33 6.56 -0.23 14.44
N PHE A 34 6.87 -0.25 13.15
CA PHE A 34 6.59 0.85 12.23
C PHE A 34 5.49 0.42 11.29
N ILE A 35 4.46 1.25 11.12
CA ILE A 35 3.48 1.11 10.04
C ILE A 35 3.81 2.21 9.05
N THR A 36 4.37 1.87 7.88
CA THR A 36 4.62 2.87 6.84
C THR A 36 3.37 3.05 6.00
N ALA A 37 3.19 4.29 5.56
CA ALA A 37 2.14 4.62 4.60
C ALA A 37 2.43 3.97 3.24
N HIS A 38 1.35 3.66 2.52
CA HIS A 38 1.39 3.54 1.07
C HIS A 38 2.38 2.48 0.53
N VAL A 39 2.35 1.27 1.08
CA VAL A 39 3.16 0.12 0.63
C VAL A 39 4.66 0.41 0.70
N GLY A 40 5.15 0.78 1.89
CA GLY A 40 6.58 1.08 2.08
C GLY A 40 7.05 2.35 1.35
N CYS A 41 6.13 3.23 0.97
CA CYS A 41 6.37 4.37 0.08
C CYS A 41 6.94 3.99 -1.31
N TYR A 42 6.87 2.72 -1.73
CA TYR A 42 7.40 2.27 -3.02
C TYR A 42 6.53 1.17 -3.68
N PRO A 43 5.22 1.43 -3.86
CA PRO A 43 4.26 0.45 -4.40
C PRO A 43 4.60 -0.03 -5.83
N GLU A 44 5.29 0.79 -6.62
CA GLU A 44 5.72 0.45 -7.98
C GLU A 44 6.81 -0.63 -8.00
N ASN A 45 7.45 -0.89 -6.85
CA ASN A 45 8.52 -1.86 -6.70
C ASN A 45 8.28 -2.81 -5.51
N LEU A 46 7.25 -3.66 -5.64
CA LEU A 46 6.96 -4.70 -4.64
C LEU A 46 8.15 -5.62 -4.35
N GLY A 47 9.05 -5.82 -5.32
CA GLY A 47 10.28 -6.58 -5.11
C GLY A 47 11.20 -5.92 -4.07
N PHE A 48 11.33 -4.59 -4.09
CA PHE A 48 12.04 -3.85 -3.05
C PHE A 48 11.34 -3.94 -1.70
N VAL A 49 10.03 -3.64 -1.66
CA VAL A 49 9.25 -3.65 -0.41
C VAL A 49 9.26 -5.03 0.25
N SER A 50 9.18 -6.11 -0.56
CA SER A 50 9.30 -7.49 -0.10
C SER A 50 10.62 -7.77 0.61
N ARG A 51 11.76 -7.31 0.04
CA ARG A 51 13.07 -7.46 0.69
C ARG A 51 13.13 -6.73 2.04
N MET A 52 12.48 -5.57 2.14
CA MET A 52 12.43 -4.83 3.40
C MET A 52 11.53 -5.54 4.43
N LEU A 53 10.39 -6.09 4.02
CA LEU A 53 9.52 -6.90 4.89
C LEU A 53 10.22 -8.17 5.39
N ASP A 54 11.00 -8.81 4.53
CA ASP A 54 11.81 -9.99 4.88
C ASP A 54 12.93 -9.60 5.87
N ALA A 55 13.61 -8.47 5.66
CA ALA A 55 14.74 -8.02 6.48
C ALA A 55 14.35 -7.49 7.86
N TYR A 56 13.16 -6.87 7.99
CA TYR A 56 12.77 -6.13 9.19
C TYR A 56 11.47 -6.69 9.79
N PRO A 57 11.53 -7.55 10.83
CA PRO A 57 10.36 -8.12 11.50
C PRO A 57 9.42 -7.10 12.17
N ASN A 58 9.86 -5.86 12.33
CA ASN A 58 9.13 -4.75 12.93
C ASN A 58 8.51 -3.78 11.88
N PHE A 59 8.64 -4.06 10.58
CA PHE A 59 8.09 -3.28 9.48
C PHE A 59 6.67 -3.72 9.02
N TYR A 60 5.66 -2.90 9.21
CA TYR A 60 4.30 -3.09 8.72
C TYR A 60 3.99 -2.00 7.70
N THR A 61 2.99 -2.21 6.85
CA THR A 61 2.58 -1.17 5.89
C THR A 61 1.08 -1.22 5.62
N ASP A 62 0.49 -0.09 5.28
CA ASP A 62 -0.86 -0.05 4.72
C ASP A 62 -0.88 0.07 3.19
N ILE A 63 -2.05 -0.12 2.59
CA ILE A 63 -2.27 -0.03 1.14
C ILE A 63 -2.89 1.29 0.69
N SER A 64 -3.03 2.26 1.60
CA SER A 64 -3.77 3.49 1.38
C SER A 64 -3.26 4.25 0.17
N ALA A 65 -4.19 4.83 -0.59
CA ALA A 65 -3.94 5.44 -1.88
C ALA A 65 -3.29 4.53 -2.95
N ARG A 66 -2.99 3.23 -2.74
CA ARG A 66 -2.15 2.44 -3.68
C ARG A 66 -2.84 1.36 -4.48
N ILE A 67 -4.17 1.24 -4.40
CA ILE A 67 -4.89 0.24 -5.22
C ILE A 67 -4.69 0.45 -6.72
N ALA A 68 -4.43 1.69 -7.18
CA ALA A 68 -4.16 1.96 -8.60
C ALA A 68 -2.85 1.35 -9.08
N GLU A 69 -1.82 1.31 -8.24
CA GLU A 69 -0.52 0.74 -8.58
C GLU A 69 -0.53 -0.78 -8.40
N LEU A 70 -1.04 -1.26 -7.26
CA LEU A 70 -1.15 -2.69 -6.96
C LEU A 70 -2.00 -3.42 -8.00
N GLY A 71 -3.14 -2.84 -8.36
CA GLY A 71 -4.07 -3.45 -9.30
C GLY A 71 -3.62 -3.42 -10.76
N ARG A 72 -2.47 -2.82 -11.10
CA ARG A 72 -1.82 -2.98 -12.42
C ARG A 72 -1.01 -4.26 -12.54
N ALA A 73 -0.64 -4.85 -11.41
CA ALA A 73 0.17 -6.06 -11.34
C ALA A 73 -0.55 -7.12 -10.46
N PRO A 74 -1.78 -7.56 -10.84
CA PRO A 74 -2.67 -8.30 -9.97
C PRO A 74 -2.08 -9.63 -9.46
N TYR A 75 -1.38 -10.38 -10.31
CA TYR A 75 -0.75 -11.64 -9.89
C TYR A 75 0.33 -11.43 -8.83
N THR A 76 1.25 -10.49 -9.09
CA THR A 76 2.32 -10.14 -8.15
C THR A 76 1.74 -9.55 -6.86
N ALA A 77 0.74 -8.68 -6.96
CA ALA A 77 0.09 -8.07 -5.80
C ALA A 77 -0.62 -9.13 -4.95
N ARG A 78 -1.39 -10.04 -5.56
CA ARG A 78 -2.05 -11.15 -4.89
C ARG A 78 -1.05 -12.01 -4.10
N ASP A 79 0.01 -12.46 -4.77
CA ASP A 79 1.03 -13.29 -4.12
C ASP A 79 1.74 -12.54 -2.99
N TRP A 80 1.95 -11.24 -3.16
CA TRP A 80 2.52 -10.37 -2.13
C TRP A 80 1.61 -10.23 -0.91
N PHE A 81 0.31 -9.97 -1.11
CA PHE A 81 -0.68 -9.94 -0.03
C PHE A 81 -0.72 -11.25 0.75
N ILE A 82 -0.73 -12.39 0.05
CA ILE A 82 -0.76 -13.71 0.69
C ILE A 82 0.52 -13.96 1.48
N ARG A 83 1.68 -13.71 0.89
CA ARG A 83 2.98 -13.93 1.52
C ARG A 83 3.18 -13.08 2.78
N TYR A 84 2.71 -11.84 2.76
CA TYR A 84 2.91 -10.86 3.83
C TYR A 84 1.62 -10.51 4.58
N ALA A 85 0.64 -11.43 4.58
CA ALA A 85 -0.70 -11.20 5.12
C ALA A 85 -0.72 -10.72 6.57
N ASP A 86 0.25 -11.12 7.39
CA ASP A 86 0.36 -10.70 8.80
C ASP A 86 1.04 -9.34 9.01
N ARG A 87 1.37 -8.62 7.93
CA ARG A 87 2.15 -7.37 7.96
C ARG A 87 1.52 -6.21 7.18
N ILE A 88 0.41 -6.47 6.48
CA ILE A 88 -0.28 -5.50 5.63
C ILE A 88 -1.58 -5.06 6.30
N LEU A 89 -1.82 -3.76 6.34
CA LEU A 89 -3.01 -3.15 6.93
C LEU A 89 -3.88 -2.51 5.86
N PHE A 90 -5.18 -2.52 6.10
CA PHE A 90 -6.13 -1.76 5.30
C PHE A 90 -6.07 -0.27 5.64
N GLY A 91 -6.09 0.55 4.60
CA GLY A 91 -6.20 1.99 4.68
C GLY A 91 -6.60 2.51 3.31
N THR A 92 -7.24 3.67 3.26
CA THR A 92 -7.78 4.23 2.00
C THR A 92 -7.12 5.55 1.63
N ASP A 93 -6.77 6.37 2.64
CA ASP A 93 -6.32 7.77 2.47
C ASP A 93 -7.34 8.61 1.67
N MET A 94 -8.62 8.37 1.96
CA MET A 94 -9.75 9.02 1.31
C MET A 94 -10.83 9.36 2.33
N THR A 95 -11.60 10.42 2.06
CA THR A 95 -12.83 10.69 2.82
C THR A 95 -13.75 9.47 2.76
N PRO A 96 -14.24 8.94 3.90
CA PRO A 96 -15.08 7.76 3.93
C PRO A 96 -16.36 7.94 3.10
N ARG A 97 -16.53 7.10 2.08
CA ARG A 97 -17.70 7.07 1.19
C ARG A 97 -18.00 5.63 0.81
N ILE A 98 -19.28 5.31 0.62
CA ILE A 98 -19.72 3.95 0.26
C ILE A 98 -19.03 3.48 -1.03
N GLU A 99 -18.98 4.33 -2.06
CA GLU A 99 -18.42 3.96 -3.35
C GLU A 99 -16.91 3.69 -3.28
N MET A 100 -16.20 4.47 -2.46
CA MET A 100 -14.79 4.23 -2.18
C MET A 100 -14.58 2.83 -1.60
N PHE A 101 -15.37 2.42 -0.58
CA PHE A 101 -15.26 1.08 -0.02
C PHE A 101 -15.61 -0.02 -1.02
N ARG A 102 -16.66 0.17 -1.84
CA ARG A 102 -17.02 -0.79 -2.89
C ARG A 102 -15.89 -1.03 -3.88
N ILE A 103 -15.20 0.01 -4.30
CA ILE A 103 -14.03 -0.12 -5.19
C ILE A 103 -12.89 -0.87 -4.50
N HIS A 104 -12.64 -0.61 -3.21
CA HIS A 104 -11.59 -1.32 -2.47
C HIS A 104 -11.94 -2.80 -2.24
N PHE A 105 -13.21 -3.12 -1.92
CA PHE A 105 -13.68 -4.50 -1.79
C PHE A 105 -13.66 -5.21 -3.14
N ARG A 106 -14.08 -4.55 -4.22
CA ARG A 106 -13.95 -5.07 -5.58
C ARG A 106 -12.50 -5.41 -5.92
N PHE A 107 -11.55 -4.52 -5.58
CA PHE A 107 -10.13 -4.78 -5.76
C PHE A 107 -9.63 -5.97 -4.93
N LEU A 108 -9.96 -6.04 -3.64
CA LEU A 108 -9.38 -7.05 -2.74
C LEU A 108 -10.05 -8.43 -2.84
N GLU A 109 -11.36 -8.47 -3.05
CA GLU A 109 -12.19 -9.67 -2.84
C GLU A 109 -12.59 -10.38 -4.13
N THR A 110 -12.27 -9.83 -5.30
CA THR A 110 -12.75 -10.37 -6.58
C THR A 110 -11.62 -10.61 -7.56
N ALA A 111 -11.86 -11.52 -8.50
CA ALA A 111 -11.06 -11.70 -9.72
C ALA A 111 -11.55 -10.79 -10.87
N ASP A 112 -12.24 -9.69 -10.58
CA ASP A 112 -12.78 -8.80 -11.60
C ASP A 112 -11.66 -8.08 -12.36
N GLU A 113 -11.89 -7.80 -13.63
CA GLU A 113 -10.87 -7.36 -14.55
C GLU A 113 -11.21 -6.01 -15.15
N TYR A 114 -10.18 -5.19 -15.37
CA TYR A 114 -10.26 -3.99 -16.18
C TYR A 114 -11.39 -3.03 -15.77
N PHE A 115 -11.36 -2.57 -14.51
CA PHE A 115 -12.31 -1.61 -13.97
C PHE A 115 -11.64 -0.32 -13.46
N ASP A 116 -12.45 0.73 -13.30
CA ASP A 116 -11.98 2.03 -12.82
C ASP A 116 -11.74 1.98 -11.30
N TYR A 117 -10.54 2.37 -10.87
CA TYR A 117 -10.15 2.39 -9.45
C TYR A 117 -10.60 3.65 -8.70
N SER A 118 -11.33 4.54 -9.38
CA SER A 118 -11.82 5.79 -8.84
C SER A 118 -13.15 6.14 -9.50
N ASP A 119 -14.06 6.70 -8.72
CA ASP A 119 -15.32 7.28 -9.19
C ASP A 119 -15.18 8.73 -9.66
N ALA A 120 -13.97 9.29 -9.62
CA ALA A 120 -13.69 10.63 -10.10
C ALA A 120 -13.63 10.70 -11.65
N PRO A 121 -14.15 11.76 -12.29
CA PRO A 121 -14.07 11.92 -13.75
C PRO A 121 -12.63 11.94 -14.29
N ILE A 122 -11.69 12.45 -13.48
CA ILE A 122 -10.26 12.39 -13.75
C ILE A 122 -9.64 11.60 -12.59
N PRO A 123 -9.13 10.38 -12.84
CA PRO A 123 -8.58 9.55 -11.78
C PRO A 123 -7.25 10.15 -11.28
N PRO A 124 -6.96 10.07 -9.96
CA PRO A 124 -5.96 10.92 -9.32
C PRO A 124 -4.49 10.51 -9.56
N GLN A 125 -4.21 9.26 -9.95
CA GLN A 125 -2.83 8.76 -10.08
C GLN A 125 -2.43 8.52 -11.54
N GLY A 126 -3.35 7.96 -12.32
CA GLY A 126 -3.22 7.85 -13.76
C GLY A 126 -4.44 7.24 -14.44
N ARG A 127 -4.44 7.35 -15.78
CA ARG A 127 -5.57 7.02 -16.65
C ARG A 127 -5.54 5.56 -17.12
N TRP A 128 -5.43 4.64 -16.18
CA TRP A 128 -5.50 3.21 -16.43
C TRP A 128 -6.61 2.57 -15.60
N ARG A 129 -6.95 1.35 -15.99
CA ARG A 129 -7.84 0.47 -15.24
C ARG A 129 -7.03 -0.55 -14.47
N ILE A 130 -7.63 -1.10 -13.43
CA ILE A 130 -7.02 -2.11 -12.57
C ILE A 130 -7.80 -3.41 -12.59
N TYR A 131 -7.21 -4.41 -11.95
CA TYR A 131 -7.73 -5.76 -11.78
C TYR A 131 -7.79 -6.09 -10.30
N GLY A 132 -8.76 -6.90 -9.92
CA GLY A 132 -8.89 -7.44 -8.58
C GLY A 132 -7.83 -8.50 -8.29
N VAL A 133 -7.58 -8.73 -7.00
CA VAL A 133 -6.53 -9.65 -6.52
C VAL A 133 -7.09 -10.91 -5.87
N ASP A 134 -8.41 -11.06 -5.78
CA ASP A 134 -9.10 -12.28 -5.31
C ASP A 134 -8.44 -12.93 -4.08
N LEU A 135 -8.36 -12.16 -2.98
CA LEU A 135 -7.70 -12.60 -1.76
C LEU A 135 -8.55 -13.60 -0.98
N PRO A 136 -7.95 -14.67 -0.42
CA PRO A 136 -8.64 -15.59 0.48
C PRO A 136 -9.19 -14.90 1.73
N GLU A 137 -10.28 -15.45 2.29
CA GLU A 137 -10.97 -14.90 3.47
C GLU A 137 -10.05 -14.70 4.69
N ASP A 138 -9.12 -15.64 4.92
CA ASP A 138 -8.18 -15.54 6.03
C ASP A 138 -7.16 -14.41 5.85
N VAL A 139 -6.78 -14.10 4.61
CA VAL A 139 -5.93 -12.95 4.26
C VAL A 139 -6.72 -11.65 4.39
N LEU A 140 -7.96 -11.61 3.88
CA LEU A 140 -8.83 -10.43 3.98
C LEU A 140 -9.06 -10.03 5.44
N ARG A 141 -9.37 -11.00 6.32
CA ARG A 141 -9.56 -10.75 7.76
C ARG A 141 -8.33 -10.10 8.41
N LYS A 142 -7.13 -10.56 8.05
CA LYS A 142 -5.87 -9.99 8.55
C LYS A 142 -5.67 -8.55 8.08
N VAL A 143 -5.86 -8.32 6.77
CA VAL A 143 -5.69 -6.99 6.14
C VAL A 143 -6.71 -5.99 6.70
N TYR A 144 -7.99 -6.36 6.78
CA TYR A 144 -9.05 -5.47 7.24
C TYR A 144 -9.03 -5.18 8.74
N HIS A 145 -8.60 -6.15 9.56
CA HIS A 145 -8.82 -6.05 10.99
C HIS A 145 -7.66 -6.58 11.84
N ASP A 146 -7.31 -7.87 11.74
CA ASP A 146 -6.53 -8.53 12.81
C ASP A 146 -5.13 -7.91 13.00
N ASN A 147 -4.51 -7.44 11.92
CA ASN A 147 -3.22 -6.74 12.02
C ASN A 147 -3.33 -5.41 12.76
N ALA A 148 -4.35 -4.60 12.42
CA ALA A 148 -4.60 -3.35 13.09
C ALA A 148 -4.97 -3.57 14.57
N ALA A 149 -5.87 -4.52 14.85
CA ALA A 149 -6.27 -4.86 16.21
C ALA A 149 -5.08 -5.30 17.08
N ARG A 150 -4.21 -6.17 16.54
CA ARG A 150 -2.99 -6.62 17.24
C ARG A 150 -2.00 -5.49 17.50
N LEU A 151 -1.78 -4.59 16.54
CA LEU A 151 -0.79 -3.52 16.66
C LEU A 151 -1.28 -2.36 17.53
N LEU A 152 -2.55 -1.98 17.38
CA LEU A 152 -3.16 -0.83 18.04
C LEU A 152 -3.84 -1.19 19.36
N ARG A 153 -3.93 -2.49 19.68
CA ARG A 153 -4.58 -3.02 20.90
C ARG A 153 -6.05 -2.59 21.01
N LEU A 154 -6.78 -2.81 19.91
CA LEU A 154 -8.23 -2.56 19.81
C LEU A 154 -9.04 -3.64 20.55
#